data_AF-A0AA42MRZ3-F1
#
_entry.id   AF-A0AA42MRZ3-F1
#
_cell.length_a   1.000
_cell.length_b   1.000
_cell.length_c   1.000
_cell.angle_alpha   90.00
_cell.angle_beta   90.00
_cell.angle_gamma   90.00
#
_symmetry.space_group_name_H-M   'P 1'
#
loop_
_entity.id
_entity.type
_entity.pdbx_description
1 polymer ?
#
loop_
_entity_poly.entity_id
_entity_poly.type
_entity_poly.pdbx_seq_one_letter_code
_entity_poly.pdbx_strand_id
1 'polypeptide(L)' 'MKTILGAVLVTIATTSACAQDIIGTWRYIDDKTGEPKGLVKIEKQANGTYAGTALKATPRPGYTAKEFCTNCPAPYTLHQ' A
#
# COMPACT_ATOMS: atom_id res chain seq x y z
N MET A 1 48.56 9.13 3.61
CA MET A 1 47.62 9.52 4.68
C MET A 1 46.41 10.30 4.15
N LYS A 2 46.59 11.37 3.36
CA LYS A 2 45.49 12.18 2.80
C LYS A 2 44.44 11.40 2.00
N THR A 3 44.87 10.41 1.21
CA THR A 3 44.00 9.54 0.40
C THR A 3 43.17 8.57 1.24
N ILE A 4 43.73 8.06 2.35
CA ILE A 4 43.03 7.16 3.27
C ILE A 4 41.95 7.95 4.04
N LEU A 5 42.26 9.17 4.47
CA LEU A 5 41.30 10.05 5.14
C LEU A 5 40.09 10.37 4.26
N GLY A 6 40.33 10.65 2.96
CA GLY A 6 39.26 10.89 1.99
C GLY A 6 38.39 9.66 1.74
N ALA A 7 38.98 8.47 1.65
CA ALA A 7 38.23 7.23 1.45
C ALA A 7 37.32 6.88 2.65
N VAL A 8 37.79 7.10 3.88
CA VAL A 8 36.98 6.89 5.10
C VAL A 8 35.78 7.83 5.14
N LEU A 9 35.95 9.10 4.74
CA LEU A 9 34.87 10.08 4.75
C LEU A 9 33.73 9.72 3.77
N VAL A 10 34.06 9.14 2.62
CA VAL A 10 33.07 8.68 1.63
C VAL A 10 32.27 7.48 2.13
N THR A 11 32.90 6.55 2.86
CA THR A 11 32.19 5.38 3.42
C THR A 11 31.21 5.72 4.54
N ILE A 12 31.46 6.78 5.29
CA ILE A 12 30.56 7.24 6.36
C ILE A 12 29.34 7.96 5.79
N ALA A 13 29.47 8.61 4.62
CA ALA A 13 28.37 9.35 4.00
C ALA A 13 27.28 8.44 3.38
N THR A 14 27.53 7.15 3.18
CA THR A 14 26.60 6.23 2.51
C THR A 14 25.67 5.46 3.46
N THR A 15 25.73 5.66 4.79
CA THR A 15 25.01 4.82 5.76
C THR A 15 23.62 5.31 6.17
N SER A 16 23.06 6.35 5.54
CA SER A 16 21.75 6.91 5.91
C SER A 16 20.66 6.59 4.89
N ALA A 17 20.34 5.30 4.73
CA ALA A 17 19.11 4.86 4.07
C ALA A 17 17.96 4.79 5.10
N CYS A 18 17.23 5.88 5.27
CA CYS A 18 16.01 5.88 6.08
C CYS A 18 14.87 5.27 5.25
N ALA A 19 14.43 4.05 5.59
CA ALA A 19 13.21 3.51 5.02
C ALA A 19 12.00 4.26 5.60
N GLN A 20 11.21 4.89 4.72
CA GLN A 20 9.93 5.47 5.11
C GLN A 20 8.91 4.36 5.40
N ASP A 21 8.05 4.55 6.39
CA ASP A 21 6.95 3.62 6.67
C ASP A 21 5.92 3.69 5.53
N ILE A 22 5.23 2.58 5.26
CA ILE A 22 4.19 2.48 4.23
C ILE A 22 2.81 2.94 4.72
N ILE A 23 2.72 3.35 5.99
CA ILE A 23 1.49 3.88 6.59
C ILE A 23 1.02 5.11 5.82
N GLY A 24 -0.27 5.15 5.51
CA GLY A 24 -0.87 6.29 4.82
C GLY A 24 -2.04 5.89 3.93
N THR A 25 -2.57 6.88 3.20
CA THR A 25 -3.61 6.66 2.20
C THR A 25 -3.00 6.61 0.82
N TRP A 26 -3.24 5.52 0.12
CA TRP A 26 -2.66 5.23 -1.19
C TRP A 26 -3.74 5.02 -2.24
N ARG A 27 -3.45 5.43 -3.47
CA ARG A 27 -4.26 5.08 -4.64
C ARG A 27 -3.72 3.81 -5.25
N TYR A 28 -4.52 2.74 -5.25
CA TYR A 28 -4.12 1.47 -5.85
C TYR A 28 -4.61 1.36 -7.30
N ILE A 29 -3.77 0.77 -8.15
CA ILE A 29 -3.93 0.74 -9.61
C ILE A 29 -4.32 -0.67 -10.05
N ASP A 30 -5.19 -0.77 -11.06
CA ASP A 30 -5.53 -2.03 -11.71
C ASP A 30 -4.37 -2.55 -12.55
N ASP A 31 -3.94 -3.78 -12.28
CA ASP A 31 -2.82 -4.42 -12.98
C ASP A 31 -3.15 -4.77 -14.45
N LYS A 32 -4.43 -4.81 -14.83
CA LYS A 32 -4.88 -5.07 -16.21
C LYS A 32 -5.14 -3.80 -17.00
N THR A 33 -5.80 -2.81 -16.38
CA THR A 33 -6.19 -1.58 -17.09
C THR A 33 -5.26 -0.40 -16.86
N GLY A 34 -4.43 -0.41 -15.81
CA GLY A 34 -3.61 0.74 -15.42
C GLY A 34 -4.40 1.89 -14.79
N GLU A 35 -5.72 1.72 -14.59
CA GLU A 35 -6.59 2.75 -14.05
C GLU A 35 -6.64 2.69 -12.51
N PRO A 36 -6.89 3.83 -11.84
CA PRO A 36 -7.15 3.83 -10.40
C PRO A 36 -8.36 2.98 -10.02
N LYS A 37 -8.16 1.96 -9.18
CA LYS A 37 -9.26 1.16 -8.61
C LYS A 37 -9.89 1.82 -7.38
N GLY A 38 -9.11 2.57 -6.62
CA GLY A 38 -9.61 3.23 -5.43
C GLY A 38 -8.54 3.70 -4.47
N LEU A 39 -8.94 3.93 -3.22
CA LEU A 39 -8.09 4.33 -2.10
C LEU A 39 -8.00 3.21 -1.06
N VAL A 40 -6.79 2.98 -0.55
CA VAL A 40 -6.51 2.07 0.57
C VAL A 40 -5.78 2.83 1.66
N LYS A 41 -6.19 2.64 2.92
CA LYS A 41 -5.44 3.11 4.09
C LYS A 41 -4.59 1.96 4.61
N ILE A 42 -3.28 2.17 4.69
CA ILE A 42 -2.35 1.21 5.27
C ILE A 42 -2.03 1.66 6.69
N GLU A 43 -2.19 0.74 7.65
CA GLU A 43 -1.95 1.00 9.08
C GLU A 43 -1.14 -0.14 9.70
N LYS A 44 -0.21 0.23 10.59
CA LYS A 44 0.58 -0.74 11.36
C LYS A 44 -0.21 -1.21 12.57
N GLN A 45 -0.27 -2.52 12.73
CA GLN A 45 -0.98 -3.21 13.80
C GLN A 45 -0.09 -3.35 15.05
N ALA A 46 -0.72 -3.61 16.20
CA ALA A 46 -0.01 -3.77 17.47
C ALA A 46 0.98 -4.96 17.47
N ASN A 47 0.71 -6.00 16.67
CA ASN A 47 1.59 -7.17 16.49
C ASN A 47 2.71 -6.93 15.46
N GLY A 48 2.87 -5.70 14.96
CA GLY A 48 3.89 -5.32 13.98
C GLY A 48 3.54 -5.63 12.52
N THR A 49 2.40 -6.24 12.22
CA THR A 49 1.94 -6.43 10.83
C THR A 49 1.31 -5.17 10.25
N TYR A 50 1.06 -5.15 8.95
CA TYR A 50 0.33 -4.08 8.28
C TYR A 50 -1.02 -4.57 7.81
N ALA A 51 -2.05 -3.75 7.99
CA ALA A 51 -3.38 -4.01 7.44
C ALA A 51 -3.77 -2.89 6.47
N GLY A 52 -4.47 -3.28 5.39
CA GLY A 52 -5.01 -2.37 4.40
C GLY A 52 -6.53 -2.32 4.47
N THR A 53 -7.10 -1.12 4.62
CA THR A 53 -8.55 -0.89 4.60
C THR A 53 -8.94 -0.17 3.31
N ALA A 54 -9.81 -0.77 2.51
CA ALA A 54 -10.36 -0.13 1.32
C ALA A 54 -11.31 1.01 1.72
N LEU A 55 -10.95 2.26 1.40
CA LEU A 55 -11.72 3.45 1.80
C LEU A 55 -12.77 3.83 0.75
N LYS A 56 -12.41 3.74 -0.53
CA LYS A 56 -13.25 4.19 -1.64
C LYS A 56 -12.90 3.43 -2.91
N ALA A 57 -13.91 3.02 -3.67
CA ALA A 57 -13.74 2.55 -5.04
C ALA A 57 -13.85 3.72 -6.02
N THR A 58 -13.00 3.72 -7.04
CA THR A 58 -13.13 4.65 -8.18
C THR A 58 -14.22 4.10 -9.11
N PRO A 59 -15.26 4.88 -9.44
CA PRO A 59 -16.26 4.46 -10.41
C PRO A 59 -15.61 4.25 -11.79
N ARG A 60 -15.95 3.14 -12.45
CA ARG A 60 -15.55 2.89 -13.83
C ARG A 60 -16.70 3.25 -14.76
N PRO A 61 -16.43 3.92 -15.90
CA PRO A 61 -17.48 4.17 -16.90
C PRO A 61 -18.13 2.85 -17.33
N GLY A 62 -19.47 2.79 -17.26
CA GLY A 62 -20.22 1.60 -17.69
C GLY A 62 -20.21 0.41 -16.72
N TYR A 63 -19.65 0.54 -15.51
CA TYR A 63 -19.67 -0.51 -14.50
C TYR A 63 -20.37 -0.05 -13.21
N THR A 64 -21.44 -0.74 -12.84
CA THR A 64 -22.08 -0.60 -11.54
C THR A 64 -21.36 -1.53 -10.55
N ALA A 65 -20.76 -0.96 -9.52
CA ALA A 65 -20.12 -1.75 -8.47
C ALA A 65 -21.17 -2.63 -7.78
N LYS A 66 -20.85 -3.91 -7.60
CA LYS A 66 -21.64 -4.80 -6.75
C LYS A 66 -21.40 -4.43 -5.29
N GLU A 67 -22.41 -3.89 -4.63
CA GLU A 67 -22.36 -3.60 -3.19
C GLU A 67 -22.48 -4.89 -2.36
N PHE A 68 -23.27 -5.83 -2.87
CA PHE A 68 -23.49 -7.12 -2.24
C PHE A 68 -22.77 -8.22 -3.01
N CYS A 69 -22.09 -9.08 -2.27
CA CYS A 69 -21.48 -10.27 -2.83
C CYS A 69 -22.59 -11.27 -3.24
N THR A 70 -22.44 -11.87 -4.42
CA THR A 70 -23.33 -12.90 -4.96
C THR A 70 -22.64 -14.25 -4.84
N ASN A 71 -23.25 -15.24 -4.18
CA ASN A 71 -22.67 -16.58 -3.90
C ASN A 71 -21.45 -16.56 -2.98
N CYS A 72 -21.57 -15.85 -1.85
CA CYS A 72 -20.48 -15.75 -0.88
C CYS A 72 -20.29 -17.07 -0.11
N PRO A 73 -19.04 -17.49 0.13
CA PRO A 73 -18.77 -18.64 0.99
C PRO A 73 -19.11 -18.32 2.45
N ALA A 74 -19.45 -19.36 3.21
CA ALA A 74 -19.56 -19.24 4.66
C ALA A 74 -18.24 -18.73 5.27
N PRO A 75 -18.29 -17.82 6.27
CA PRO A 75 -19.46 -17.34 7.01
C PRO A 75 -20.14 -16.08 6.44
N TYR A 76 -19.74 -15.60 5.26
CA TYR A 76 -20.18 -14.31 4.72
C TYR A 76 -21.46 -14.41 3.89
N THR A 77 -22.40 -15.25 4.30
CA THR A 77 -23.61 -15.64 3.56
C THR A 77 -24.72 -14.58 3.56
N LEU A 78 -24.36 -13.31 3.36
CA LEU A 78 -25.23 -12.12 3.21
C LEU A 78 -25.37 -11.28 4.49
N HIS A 79 -24.91 -10.02 4.41
CA HIS A 79 -25.51 -8.91 5.16
C HIS A 79 -26.54 -8.28 4.23
N GLN A 80 -27.81 -8.33 4.64
CA GLN A 80 -28.84 -7.41 4.17
C GLN A 80 -28.67 -6.09 4.93
#